data_AF-X1SN40-F1
#
_entry.id   AF-X1SN40-F1
#
_cell.length_a   1.000
_cell.length_b   1.000
_cell.length_c   1.000
_cell.angle_alpha   90.00
_cell.angle_beta   90.00
_cell.angle_gamma   90.00
#
_symmetry.space_group_name_H-M   'P 1'
#
loop_
_entity.id
_entity.type
_entity.pdbx_description
1 polymer ?
#
loop_
_entity_poly.entity_id
_entity_poly.type
_entity_poly.pdbx_seq_one_letter_code
_entity_poly.pdbx_strand_id
1 'polypeptide(L)'
;RCEKEVYKNRMHDYESAINILIPIMNTISHFGSGKYLKLIVSTIERLLPEMNYRYLGGFHWLQIYPALLLEYSIGIVALYAEKFEVLNNLFLKPRYIEGNEKKSSIEVLNVNYVFQGNYSNFVPYKEEENRKTRASDYLFELFQIILKIDIPEKVKYEENLTILYHFVINYPSLSNMLNNVYFLFFVVHFLGPCHTLMTIHK
;
A
#
# COMPACT_ATOMS: atom_id res chain seq x y z
N ARG A 1 -14.79 11.21 23.55
CA ARG A 1 -13.61 11.55 22.71
C ARG A 1 -14.11 11.63 21.27
N CYS A 2 -13.76 12.66 20.51
CA CYS A 2 -14.22 12.82 19.11
C CYS A 2 -13.76 11.62 18.27
N GLU A 3 -14.65 11.03 17.46
CA GLU A 3 -14.36 9.86 16.62
C GLU A 3 -13.15 10.08 15.70
N LYS A 4 -13.11 11.25 15.04
CA LYS A 4 -11.98 11.70 14.18
C LYS A 4 -10.65 11.63 14.91
N GLU A 5 -10.61 12.08 16.16
CA GLU A 5 -9.38 12.07 16.97
C GLU A 5 -8.99 10.66 17.41
N VAL A 6 -9.95 9.78 17.71
CA VAL A 6 -9.64 8.36 17.99
C VAL A 6 -9.08 7.66 16.75
N TYR A 7 -9.65 7.95 15.57
CA TYR A 7 -9.20 7.39 14.29
C TYR A 7 -7.76 7.81 13.96
N LYS A 8 -7.45 9.11 14.05
CA LYS A 8 -6.09 9.63 13.84
C LYS A 8 -5.08 9.03 14.82
N ASN A 9 -5.42 8.97 16.10
CA ASN A 9 -4.53 8.36 17.09
C ASN A 9 -4.26 6.89 16.76
N ARG A 10 -5.28 6.15 16.32
CA ARG A 10 -5.11 4.75 15.91
C ARG A 10 -4.21 4.61 14.68
N MET A 11 -4.30 5.51 13.70
CA MET A 11 -3.38 5.54 12.55
C MET A 11 -1.92 5.71 13.02
N HIS A 12 -1.66 6.70 13.89
CA HIS A 12 -0.32 6.92 14.43
C HIS A 12 0.20 5.77 15.29
N ASP A 13 -0.67 5.11 16.06
CA ASP A 13 -0.32 3.90 16.81
C ASP A 13 0.14 2.79 15.85
N TYR A 14 -0.56 2.61 14.72
CA TYR A 14 -0.22 1.62 13.69
C TYR A 14 1.08 1.96 12.95
N GLU A 15 1.28 3.22 12.57
CA GLU A 15 2.52 3.71 11.96
C GLU A 15 3.71 3.46 12.90
N SER A 16 3.55 3.77 14.18
CA SER A 16 4.57 3.56 15.20
C SER A 16 4.88 2.07 15.40
N ALA A 17 3.84 1.23 15.44
CA ALA A 17 4.00 -0.22 15.62
C ALA A 17 4.71 -0.89 14.45
N ILE A 18 4.50 -0.42 13.21
CA ILE A 18 5.11 -1.00 12.01
C ILE A 18 6.49 -0.40 11.69
N ASN A 19 6.88 0.69 12.35
CA ASN A 19 8.10 1.45 12.03
C ASN A 19 9.39 0.62 12.12
N ILE A 20 9.48 -0.35 13.04
CA ILE A 20 10.63 -1.25 13.14
C ILE A 20 10.56 -2.36 12.08
N LEU A 21 9.35 -2.81 11.74
CA LEU A 21 9.16 -3.92 10.82
C LEU A 21 9.42 -3.52 9.37
N ILE A 22 9.04 -2.30 8.99
CA ILE A 22 9.26 -1.79 7.63
C ILE A 22 10.73 -1.92 7.16
N PRO A 23 11.75 -1.35 7.84
CA PRO A 23 13.12 -1.41 7.35
C PRO A 23 13.67 -2.85 7.26
N ILE A 24 13.25 -3.73 8.18
CA ILE A 24 13.61 -5.16 8.13
C ILE A 24 13.04 -5.80 6.86
N MET A 25 11.76 -5.56 6.58
CA MET A 25 11.10 -6.13 5.41
C MET A 25 11.60 -5.50 4.11
N ASN A 26 11.92 -4.21 4.10
CA ASN A 26 12.54 -3.53 2.96
C ASN A 26 13.92 -4.13 2.65
N THR A 27 14.76 -4.33 3.67
CA THR A 27 16.07 -4.98 3.51
C THR A 27 15.93 -6.38 2.90
N ILE A 28 14.98 -7.17 3.41
CA ILE A 28 14.67 -8.50 2.85
C ILE A 28 14.18 -8.40 1.41
N SER A 29 13.37 -7.41 1.09
CA SER A 29 12.79 -7.25 -0.24
C SER A 29 13.81 -6.74 -1.26
N HIS A 30 14.80 -5.97 -0.80
CA HIS A 30 15.90 -5.48 -1.63
C HIS A 30 16.96 -6.56 -1.90
N PHE A 31 17.44 -7.22 -0.83
CA PHE A 31 18.60 -8.13 -0.91
C PHE A 31 18.23 -9.62 -0.88
N GLY A 32 17.04 -9.96 -0.38
CA GLY A 32 16.63 -11.35 -0.17
C GLY A 32 16.28 -12.08 -1.47
N SER A 33 16.32 -13.41 -1.38
CA SER A 33 15.87 -14.33 -2.43
C SER A 33 15.27 -15.60 -1.83
N GLY A 34 14.45 -16.31 -2.61
CA GLY A 34 13.94 -17.65 -2.29
C GLY A 34 13.24 -17.75 -0.94
N LYS A 35 13.92 -18.32 0.08
CA LYS A 35 13.34 -18.68 1.38
C LYS A 35 12.68 -17.52 2.15
N TYR A 36 13.10 -16.28 1.89
CA TYR A 36 12.54 -15.10 2.55
C TYR A 36 11.20 -14.64 1.97
N LEU A 37 10.82 -15.13 0.79
CA LEU A 37 9.52 -14.84 0.18
C LEU A 37 8.36 -15.37 1.02
N LYS A 38 8.53 -16.55 1.60
CA LYS A 38 7.54 -17.12 2.54
C LYS A 38 7.39 -16.25 3.79
N LEU A 39 8.48 -15.63 4.25
CA LEU A 39 8.43 -14.72 5.39
C LEU A 39 7.59 -13.48 5.05
N ILE A 40 7.83 -12.84 3.91
CA ILE A 40 7.02 -11.71 3.42
C ILE A 40 5.53 -12.06 3.41
N VAL A 41 5.17 -13.17 2.76
CA VAL A 41 3.78 -13.63 2.68
C VAL A 41 3.19 -13.82 4.08
N SER A 42 3.87 -14.59 4.93
CA SER A 42 3.37 -14.90 6.28
C SER A 42 3.25 -13.66 7.18
N THR A 43 4.11 -12.66 6.97
CA THR A 43 4.07 -11.40 7.73
C THR A 43 2.83 -10.59 7.35
N ILE A 44 2.55 -10.47 6.05
CA ILE A 44 1.33 -9.81 5.58
C ILE A 44 0.08 -10.54 6.10
N GLU A 45 0.02 -11.87 5.97
CA GLU A 45 -1.12 -12.67 6.45
C GLU A 45 -1.37 -12.52 7.95
N ARG A 46 -0.31 -12.37 8.77
CA ARG A 46 -0.45 -12.17 10.22
C ARG A 46 -0.96 -10.79 10.62
N LEU A 47 -0.77 -9.79 9.75
CA LEU A 47 -1.28 -8.43 9.97
C LEU A 47 -2.72 -8.26 9.48
N LEU A 48 -3.22 -9.20 8.67
CA LEU A 48 -4.60 -9.22 8.21
C LEU A 48 -5.49 -9.80 9.32
N PRO A 49 -6.50 -9.05 9.79
CA PRO A 49 -7.49 -9.60 10.72
C PRO A 49 -8.42 -10.57 9.99
N GLU A 50 -9.13 -11.39 10.77
CA GLU A 50 -10.30 -12.09 10.25
C GLU A 50 -11.38 -11.05 9.90
N MET A 51 -11.79 -11.05 8.63
CA MET A 51 -12.75 -10.08 8.12
C MET A 51 -14.16 -10.52 8.42
N ASN A 52 -14.92 -9.62 9.05
CA ASN A 52 -16.34 -9.83 9.31
C ASN A 52 -17.13 -8.59 8.88
N TYR A 53 -17.63 -8.65 7.65
CA TYR A 53 -18.42 -7.60 7.01
C TYR A 53 -19.75 -7.28 7.72
N ARG A 54 -20.09 -7.96 8.82
CA ARG A 54 -21.20 -7.52 9.69
C ARG A 54 -20.86 -6.23 10.44
N TYR A 55 -19.58 -5.89 10.59
CA TYR A 55 -19.10 -4.67 11.24
C TYR A 55 -18.46 -3.71 10.22
N LEU A 56 -19.29 -2.99 9.45
CA LEU A 56 -18.86 -2.08 8.36
C LEU A 56 -18.33 -0.71 8.83
N GLY A 57 -17.78 -0.62 10.04
CA GLY A 57 -17.25 0.65 10.57
C GLY A 57 -15.85 0.96 10.01
N GLY A 58 -15.52 2.24 9.85
CA GLY A 58 -14.17 2.62 9.37
C GLY A 58 -13.03 2.18 10.28
N PHE A 59 -13.30 1.98 11.57
CA PHE A 59 -12.32 1.37 12.47
C PHE A 59 -12.04 -0.10 12.18
N HIS A 60 -12.99 -0.84 11.61
CA HIS A 60 -12.77 -2.22 11.18
C HIS A 60 -11.81 -2.24 9.99
N TRP A 61 -12.08 -1.40 8.98
CA TRP A 61 -11.20 -1.23 7.83
C TRP A 61 -9.84 -0.64 8.17
N LEU A 62 -9.74 0.18 9.21
CA LEU A 62 -8.44 0.69 9.65
C LEU A 62 -7.52 -0.42 10.20
N GLN A 63 -8.05 -1.58 10.61
CA GLN A 63 -7.22 -2.68 11.14
C GLN A 63 -6.27 -3.29 10.11
N ILE A 64 -6.57 -3.20 8.81
CA ILE A 64 -5.67 -3.64 7.73
C ILE A 64 -4.63 -2.58 7.34
N TYR A 65 -4.68 -1.39 7.92
CA TYR A 65 -3.74 -0.32 7.63
C TYR A 65 -2.26 -0.70 7.84
N PRO A 66 -1.85 -1.41 8.92
CA PRO A 66 -0.47 -1.86 9.07
C PRO A 66 -0.01 -2.78 7.93
N ALA A 67 -0.88 -3.68 7.46
CA ALA A 67 -0.59 -4.58 6.35
C ALA A 67 -0.46 -3.80 5.03
N LEU A 68 -1.31 -2.79 4.80
CA LEU A 68 -1.21 -1.88 3.65
C LEU A 68 0.13 -1.14 3.65
N LEU A 69 0.52 -0.57 4.81
CA LEU A 69 1.78 0.15 4.92
C LEU A 69 2.98 -0.73 4.56
N LEU A 70 2.96 -1.96 5.06
CA LEU A 70 4.04 -2.91 4.83
C LEU A 70 4.06 -3.42 3.38
N GLU A 71 2.89 -3.71 2.79
CA GLU A 71 2.78 -4.11 1.39
C GLU A 71 3.35 -3.03 0.46
N TYR A 72 2.96 -1.77 0.67
CA TYR A 72 3.43 -0.69 -0.19
C TYR A 72 4.93 -0.43 -0.01
N SER A 73 5.43 -0.45 1.22
CA SER A 73 6.87 -0.31 1.47
C SER A 73 7.68 -1.39 0.76
N ILE A 74 7.29 -2.66 0.95
CA ILE A 74 7.96 -3.81 0.32
C ILE A 74 7.85 -3.71 -1.20
N GLY A 75 6.66 -3.40 -1.72
CA GLY A 75 6.40 -3.31 -3.15
C GLY A 75 7.26 -2.25 -3.82
N ILE A 76 7.35 -1.04 -3.24
CA ILE A 76 8.17 0.05 -3.80
C ILE A 76 9.66 -0.34 -3.79
N VAL A 77 10.16 -0.92 -2.69
CA VAL A 77 11.57 -1.33 -2.61
C VAL A 77 11.90 -2.50 -3.53
N ALA A 78 11.01 -3.50 -3.63
CA ALA A 78 11.18 -4.62 -4.53
C ALA A 78 11.16 -4.17 -6.00
N LEU A 79 10.31 -3.20 -6.33
CA LEU A 79 10.28 -2.60 -7.66
C LEU A 79 11.59 -1.88 -7.97
N TYR A 80 12.06 -1.03 -7.06
CA TYR A 80 13.34 -0.32 -7.18
C TYR A 80 14.54 -1.26 -7.34
N ALA A 81 14.52 -2.43 -6.68
CA ALA A 81 15.57 -3.44 -6.76
C ALA A 81 15.34 -4.49 -7.87
N GLU A 82 14.34 -4.29 -8.73
CA GLU A 82 13.94 -5.20 -9.82
C GLU A 82 13.67 -6.64 -9.35
N LYS A 83 13.16 -6.80 -8.13
CA LYS A 83 12.83 -8.10 -7.52
C LYS A 83 11.41 -8.52 -7.85
N PHE A 84 11.14 -8.85 -9.11
CA PHE A 84 9.80 -9.27 -9.57
C PHE A 84 9.26 -10.51 -8.86
N GLU A 85 10.13 -11.43 -8.44
CA GLU A 85 9.73 -12.59 -7.65
C GLU A 85 9.13 -12.16 -6.30
N VAL A 86 9.69 -11.11 -5.68
CA VAL A 86 9.15 -10.51 -4.45
C VAL A 86 7.77 -9.91 -4.72
N LEU A 87 7.61 -9.11 -5.77
CA LEU A 87 6.31 -8.52 -6.14
C LEU A 87 5.24 -9.60 -6.37
N ASN A 88 5.60 -10.65 -7.12
CA ASN A 88 4.70 -11.76 -7.40
C ASN A 88 4.26 -12.47 -6.11
N ASN A 89 5.19 -12.70 -5.17
CA ASN A 89 4.86 -13.32 -3.89
C ASN A 89 4.05 -12.39 -2.99
N LEU A 90 4.39 -11.10 -2.96
CA LEU A 90 3.73 -10.10 -2.14
C LEU A 90 2.26 -9.92 -2.55
N PHE A 91 1.98 -9.80 -3.85
CA PHE A 91 0.62 -9.48 -4.30
C PHE A 91 -0.27 -10.70 -4.49
N LEU A 92 0.26 -11.84 -4.93
CA LEU A 92 -0.58 -12.99 -5.32
C LEU A 92 -0.77 -14.05 -4.25
N LYS A 93 0.10 -14.09 -3.24
CA LYS A 93 0.11 -15.20 -2.28
C LYS A 93 -0.60 -14.92 -0.97
N PRO A 94 -0.50 -13.74 -0.32
CA PRO A 94 -1.07 -13.57 1.00
C PRO A 94 -2.59 -13.67 0.94
N ARG A 95 -3.15 -14.43 1.88
CA ARG A 95 -4.58 -14.65 2.02
C ARG A 95 -5.09 -14.09 3.34
N TYR A 96 -6.34 -13.63 3.34
CA TYR A 96 -7.09 -13.32 4.55
C TYR A 96 -8.26 -14.28 4.71
N ILE A 97 -8.80 -14.36 5.93
CA ILE A 97 -9.98 -15.16 6.24
C ILE A 97 -11.20 -14.24 6.23
N GLU A 98 -12.22 -14.60 5.46
CA GLU A 98 -13.54 -13.98 5.50
C GLU A 98 -14.59 -15.05 5.83
N GLY A 99 -15.11 -15.03 7.05
CA GLY A 99 -15.94 -16.13 7.56
C GLY A 99 -15.17 -17.46 7.52
N ASN A 100 -15.59 -18.37 6.65
CA ASN A 100 -14.93 -19.69 6.48
C ASN A 100 -14.10 -19.80 5.19
N GLU A 101 -13.94 -18.72 4.45
CA GLU A 101 -13.24 -18.71 3.16
C GLU A 101 -11.88 -18.02 3.24
N LYS A 102 -10.89 -18.56 2.52
CA LYS A 102 -9.61 -17.90 2.31
C LYS A 102 -9.64 -17.10 1.02
N LYS A 103 -9.48 -15.79 1.12
CA LYS A 103 -9.53 -14.86 -0.02
C LYS A 103 -8.22 -14.14 -0.24
N SER A 104 -8.03 -13.55 -1.43
CA SER A 104 -6.78 -12.89 -1.77
C SER A 104 -6.66 -11.57 -1.01
N SER A 105 -5.55 -11.35 -0.29
CA SER A 105 -5.31 -10.10 0.44
C SER A 105 -5.42 -8.85 -0.44
N ILE A 106 -5.08 -8.99 -1.72
CA ILE A 106 -5.15 -7.93 -2.73
C ILE A 106 -6.54 -7.32 -2.91
N GLU A 107 -7.59 -8.06 -2.56
CA GLU A 107 -8.98 -7.59 -2.63
C GLU A 107 -9.25 -6.50 -1.59
N VAL A 108 -8.54 -6.52 -0.46
CA VAL A 108 -8.76 -5.62 0.68
C VAL A 108 -7.60 -4.68 0.97
N LEU A 109 -6.37 -5.05 0.60
CA LEU A 109 -5.17 -4.22 0.80
C LEU A 109 -5.06 -3.12 -0.26
N ASN A 110 -6.00 -2.17 -0.25
CA ASN A 110 -5.94 -0.97 -1.07
C ASN A 110 -6.46 0.26 -0.32
N VAL A 111 -5.96 1.43 -0.68
CA VAL A 111 -6.29 2.71 -0.01
C VAL A 111 -7.80 2.95 0.07
N ASN A 112 -8.55 2.61 -0.97
CA ASN A 112 -10.00 2.85 -1.01
C ASN A 112 -10.75 2.01 0.02
N TYR A 113 -10.31 0.78 0.28
CA TYR A 113 -10.89 -0.08 1.32
C TYR A 113 -10.46 0.35 2.71
N VAL A 114 -9.17 0.65 2.93
CA VAL A 114 -8.68 1.07 4.26
C VAL A 114 -9.35 2.36 4.74
N PHE A 115 -9.52 3.33 3.83
CA PHE A 115 -10.07 4.65 4.14
C PHE A 115 -11.50 4.84 3.60
N GLN A 116 -12.28 3.75 3.54
CA GLN A 116 -13.60 3.73 2.92
C GLN A 116 -14.56 4.77 3.51
N GLY A 117 -15.35 5.40 2.63
CA GLY A 117 -16.41 6.33 3.01
C GLY A 117 -15.87 7.65 3.60
N ASN A 118 -16.52 8.13 4.66
CA ASN A 118 -16.20 9.42 5.28
C ASN A 118 -14.87 9.40 6.07
N TYR A 119 -14.28 8.24 6.29
CA TYR A 119 -13.04 8.07 7.06
C TYR A 119 -11.81 8.59 6.30
N SER A 120 -11.88 8.69 4.98
CA SER A 120 -10.90 9.42 4.16
C SER A 120 -10.70 10.87 4.65
N ASN A 121 -11.74 11.53 5.16
CA ASN A 121 -11.66 12.87 5.74
C ASN A 121 -11.00 12.92 7.13
N PHE A 122 -10.84 11.77 7.78
CA PHE A 122 -10.22 11.67 9.10
C PHE A 122 -8.70 11.52 9.03
N VAL A 123 -8.16 11.18 7.86
CA VAL A 123 -6.71 11.12 7.59
C VAL A 123 -6.05 12.45 8.01
N PRO A 124 -4.95 12.43 8.80
CA PRO A 124 -4.29 13.61 9.33
C PRO A 124 -3.44 14.33 8.28
N TYR A 125 -4.08 14.79 7.21
CA TYR A 125 -3.47 15.55 6.12
C TYR A 125 -3.98 17.00 6.09
N LYS A 126 -3.31 17.88 5.33
CA LYS A 126 -3.62 19.31 5.24
C LYS A 126 -5.13 19.55 5.09
N GLU A 127 -5.68 20.46 5.89
CA GLU A 127 -7.11 20.80 5.89
C GLU A 127 -7.45 21.71 4.70
N GLU A 128 -7.25 21.19 3.49
CA GLU A 128 -7.85 21.77 2.29
C GLU A 128 -9.19 21.06 2.05
N GLU A 129 -10.29 21.83 2.09
CA GLU A 129 -11.63 21.31 1.86
C GLU A 129 -11.71 20.62 0.49
N ASN A 130 -12.30 19.42 0.45
CA ASN A 130 -12.67 18.67 -0.76
C ASN A 130 -11.55 18.05 -1.63
N ARG A 131 -10.35 17.79 -1.08
CA ARG A 131 -9.36 16.96 -1.80
C ARG A 131 -9.85 15.52 -1.98
N LYS A 132 -10.11 15.12 -3.23
CA LYS A 132 -10.57 13.77 -3.60
C LYS A 132 -9.55 12.65 -3.28
N THR A 133 -8.26 12.96 -3.19
CA THR A 133 -7.16 11.99 -3.03
C THR A 133 -6.44 12.10 -1.68
N ARG A 134 -7.08 12.69 -0.65
CA ARG A 134 -6.47 13.00 0.65
C ARG A 134 -5.69 11.83 1.29
N ALA A 135 -6.25 10.62 1.29
CA ALA A 135 -5.59 9.43 1.83
C ALA A 135 -4.34 9.05 1.03
N SER A 136 -4.43 9.15 -0.29
CA SER A 136 -3.31 8.85 -1.18
C SER A 136 -2.18 9.86 -1.03
N ASP A 137 -2.51 11.15 -0.97
CA ASP A 137 -1.53 12.23 -0.78
C ASP A 137 -0.78 12.08 0.55
N TYR A 138 -1.51 11.74 1.63
CA TYR A 138 -0.92 11.45 2.94
C TYR A 138 0.07 10.29 2.89
N LEU A 139 -0.36 9.15 2.33
CA LEU A 139 0.48 7.97 2.21
C LEU A 139 1.72 8.25 1.35
N PHE A 140 1.57 9.04 0.30
CA PHE A 140 2.69 9.44 -0.55
C PHE A 140 3.77 10.21 0.25
N GLU A 141 3.37 11.25 0.99
CA GLU A 141 4.31 12.00 1.83
C GLU A 141 4.94 11.10 2.92
N LEU A 142 4.14 10.21 3.52
CA LEU A 142 4.61 9.24 4.50
C LEU A 142 5.69 8.32 3.91
N PHE A 143 5.46 7.74 2.73
CA PHE A 143 6.43 6.85 2.09
C PHE A 143 7.70 7.55 1.63
N GLN A 144 7.63 8.83 1.25
CA GLN A 144 8.84 9.61 0.98
C GLN A 144 9.76 9.69 2.21
N ILE A 145 9.19 9.77 3.41
CA ILE A 145 9.95 9.81 4.66
C ILE A 145 10.48 8.42 4.99
N ILE A 146 9.61 7.41 4.97
CA ILE A 146 9.93 6.03 5.32
C ILE A 146 11.03 5.46 4.42
N LEU A 147 10.94 5.68 3.10
CA LEU A 147 11.81 5.07 2.11
C LEU A 147 13.04 5.90 1.76
N LYS A 148 13.25 7.05 2.42
CA LYS A 148 14.36 7.96 2.10
C LYS A 148 15.74 7.29 2.15
N ILE A 149 15.90 6.30 3.04
CA ILE A 149 17.15 5.56 3.20
C ILE A 149 17.31 4.51 2.08
N ASP A 150 16.23 3.81 1.73
CA ASP A 150 16.24 2.73 0.75
C ASP A 150 16.28 3.26 -0.69
N ILE A 151 15.68 4.43 -0.94
CA ILE A 151 15.54 5.06 -2.26
C ILE A 151 15.89 6.56 -2.12
N PRO A 152 17.19 6.91 -2.15
CA PRO A 152 17.64 8.29 -1.91
C PRO A 152 17.36 9.25 -3.08
N GLU A 153 17.18 8.73 -4.30
CA GLU A 153 17.08 9.51 -5.54
C GLU A 153 15.63 9.60 -6.04
N LYS A 154 15.07 10.82 -6.09
CA LYS A 154 13.73 11.08 -6.63
C LYS A 154 13.57 10.68 -8.11
N VAL A 155 14.64 10.77 -8.91
CA VAL A 155 14.63 10.53 -10.36
C VAL A 155 14.36 9.06 -10.71
N LYS A 156 14.78 8.11 -9.86
CA LYS A 156 14.58 6.67 -10.09
C LYS A 156 13.13 6.22 -9.89
N TYR A 157 12.27 7.04 -9.32
CA TYR A 157 10.87 6.68 -9.18
C TYR A 157 10.19 6.61 -10.56
N GLU A 158 10.41 7.58 -11.46
CA GLU A 158 9.76 7.57 -12.79
C GLU A 158 10.18 6.37 -13.64
N GLU A 159 11.45 5.96 -13.61
CA GLU A 159 11.95 4.77 -14.32
C GLU A 159 11.29 3.48 -13.82
N ASN A 160 10.99 3.42 -12.52
CA ASN A 160 10.27 2.31 -11.91
C ASN A 160 8.82 2.18 -12.41
N LEU A 161 8.19 3.23 -12.99
CA LEU A 161 6.87 3.12 -13.62
C LEU A 161 6.88 2.24 -14.85
N THR A 162 7.88 2.42 -15.71
CA THR A 162 8.01 1.64 -16.93
C THR A 162 8.15 0.17 -16.59
N ILE A 163 8.94 -0.13 -15.56
CA ILE A 163 9.13 -1.47 -15.03
C ILE A 163 7.82 -2.04 -14.45
N LEU A 164 7.07 -1.25 -13.67
CA LEU A 164 5.77 -1.67 -13.12
C LEU A 164 4.74 -1.93 -14.22
N TYR A 165 4.65 -1.07 -15.24
CA TYR A 165 3.77 -1.27 -16.41
C TYR A 165 4.09 -2.58 -17.10
N HIS A 166 5.37 -2.84 -17.37
CA HIS A 166 5.81 -4.09 -17.99
C HIS A 166 5.45 -5.29 -17.11
N PHE A 167 5.61 -5.20 -15.79
CA PHE A 167 5.20 -6.27 -14.89
C PHE A 167 3.68 -6.54 -14.99
N VAL A 168 2.84 -5.51 -14.88
CA VAL A 168 1.37 -5.66 -14.92
C VAL A 168 0.87 -6.23 -16.25
N ILE A 169 1.45 -5.79 -17.38
CA ILE A 169 1.10 -6.30 -18.72
C ILE A 169 1.46 -7.78 -18.85
N ASN A 170 2.60 -8.22 -18.30
CA ASN A 170 3.06 -9.61 -18.40
C ASN A 170 2.34 -10.57 -17.45
N TYR A 171 1.53 -10.07 -16.52
CA TYR A 171 0.71 -10.89 -15.63
C TYR A 171 -0.77 -10.47 -15.70
N PRO A 172 -1.55 -10.98 -16.67
CA PRO A 172 -2.95 -10.58 -16.90
C PRO A 172 -3.89 -10.82 -15.71
N SER A 173 -3.54 -11.75 -14.82
CA SER A 173 -4.23 -11.97 -13.54
C SER A 173 -4.13 -10.77 -12.59
N LEU A 174 -3.23 -9.82 -12.87
CA LEU A 174 -3.05 -8.57 -12.16
C LEU A 174 -3.86 -7.42 -12.77
N SER A 175 -4.71 -7.64 -13.78
CA SER A 175 -5.57 -6.57 -14.32
C SER A 175 -6.51 -5.97 -13.27
N ASN A 176 -6.98 -6.78 -12.30
CA ASN A 176 -7.72 -6.29 -11.13
C ASN A 176 -6.84 -5.53 -10.12
N MET A 177 -5.50 -5.65 -10.20
CA MET A 177 -4.57 -4.83 -9.42
C MET A 177 -4.54 -3.39 -9.85
N LEU A 178 -5.11 -3.03 -11.01
CA LEU A 178 -4.98 -1.68 -11.54
C LEU A 178 -5.30 -0.62 -10.48
N ASN A 179 -6.26 -0.82 -9.56
CA ASN A 179 -6.53 0.15 -8.48
C ASN A 179 -5.43 0.25 -7.39
N ASN A 180 -4.73 -0.84 -7.07
CA ASN A 180 -3.59 -0.87 -6.14
C ASN A 180 -2.28 -0.44 -6.79
N VAL A 181 -2.10 -0.90 -8.02
CA VAL A 181 -1.11 -0.45 -8.98
C VAL A 181 -1.31 1.03 -9.25
N TYR A 182 -2.54 1.56 -9.31
CA TYR A 182 -2.83 2.98 -9.52
C TYR A 182 -2.31 3.83 -8.36
N PHE A 183 -2.28 3.30 -7.13
CA PHE A 183 -1.64 3.99 -6.02
C PHE A 183 -0.11 3.91 -6.08
N LEU A 184 0.48 2.75 -6.42
CA LEU A 184 1.91 2.65 -6.75
C LEU A 184 2.27 3.56 -7.93
N PHE A 185 1.38 3.70 -8.91
CA PHE A 185 1.43 4.66 -10.01
C PHE A 185 1.36 6.07 -9.48
N PHE A 186 0.42 6.38 -8.58
CA PHE A 186 0.18 7.73 -8.07
C PHE A 186 1.35 8.22 -7.21
N VAL A 187 1.92 7.34 -6.38
CA VAL A 187 3.16 7.57 -5.63
C VAL A 187 4.32 7.90 -6.56
N VAL A 188 4.31 7.37 -7.77
CA VAL A 188 5.42 7.55 -8.68
C VAL A 188 5.16 8.68 -9.70
N HIS A 189 3.91 8.94 -10.07
CA HIS A 189 3.51 10.00 -11.02
C HIS A 189 3.66 11.41 -10.43
N PHE A 190 3.62 11.57 -9.10
CA PHE A 190 3.74 12.86 -8.41
C PHE A 190 5.18 13.26 -8.04
N LEU A 191 6.19 12.53 -8.53
CA LEU A 191 7.61 12.89 -8.35
C LEU A 191 8.19 13.74 -9.49
N GLY A 192 7.45 13.94 -10.59
CA GLY A 192 7.69 14.96 -11.61
C GLY A 192 6.78 16.18 -11.42
N PRO A 193 7.22 17.41 -11.77
CA PRO A 193 6.38 18.60 -11.65
C PRO A 193 5.13 18.48 -12.53
N CYS A 194 3.99 18.89 -11.97
CA CYS A 194 2.68 18.99 -12.61
C CYS A 194 2.75 19.26 -14.13
N HIS A 195 2.26 18.34 -14.94
CA HIS A 195 1.09 18.51 -15.81
C HIS A 195 0.98 17.29 -16.72
N THR A 196 -0.27 16.97 -17.09
CA THR A 196 -0.66 16.06 -18.19
C THR A 196 -0.78 14.58 -17.82
N LEU A 197 -2.00 14.14 -17.51
CA LEU A 197 -2.78 13.23 -18.37
C LEU A 197 -4.04 12.77 -17.65
N MET A 198 -5.11 13.55 -17.82
CA MET A 198 -6.48 13.08 -17.61
C MET A 198 -7.11 12.86 -18.98
N THR A 199 -6.78 11.74 -19.63
CA THR A 199 -7.62 11.16 -20.70
C THR A 199 -7.21 9.71 -20.92
N ILE A 200 -7.90 8.78 -20.26
CA ILE A 200 -8.14 7.45 -20.82
C ILE A 200 -9.66 7.22 -20.79
N HIS A 201 -10.14 6.68 -21.91
CA HIS A 201 -11.43 6.85 -22.56
C HIS A 201 -12.70 6.37 -21.83
N LYS A 202 -13.81 6.98 -22.30
CA LYS A 202 -15.20 6.49 -22.30
C LYS A 202 -15.34 5.03 -22.70
#